data_AF-A0A915UM43-F1
#
_entry.id   AF-A0A915UM43-F1
#
_cell.length_a   1.000
_cell.length_b   1.000
_cell.length_c   1.000
_cell.angle_alpha   90.00
_cell.angle_beta   90.00
_cell.angle_gamma   90.00
#
_symmetry.space_group_name_H-M   'P 1'
#
loop_
_entity.id
_entity.type
_entity.pdbx_description
1 polymer ?
#
loop_
_entity_poly.entity_id
_entity_poly.type
_entity_poly.pdbx_seq_one_letter_code
_entity_poly.pdbx_strand_id
1 'polypeptide(L)'
;MLEVGVFVPNLFLYSVVEAAIRSLGAKPVRVERGTSRLPAVLVLDVEAVPGEQVLAWARAGVQVLAFGPHQKSQEWNALRAAGAVVLPKSRFFRELPSLLEKVLAAESP
;
A
#
# COMPACT_ATOMS: atom_id res chain seq x y z
N MET A 1 14.66 6.11 -10.51
CA MET A 1 14.06 4.82 -10.07
C MET A 1 13.00 5.16 -9.03
N LEU A 2 11.76 4.75 -9.25
CA LEU A 2 10.65 5.05 -8.33
C LEU A 2 10.81 4.26 -7.02
N GLU A 3 10.57 4.92 -5.89
CA GLU A 3 10.54 4.28 -4.57
C GLU A 3 9.10 3.97 -4.18
N VAL A 4 8.87 2.76 -3.67
CA VAL A 4 7.58 2.32 -3.14
C VAL A 4 7.75 2.03 -1.65
N GLY A 5 7.01 2.73 -0.81
CA GLY A 5 6.98 2.50 0.61
C GLY A 5 6.29 1.17 0.94
N VAL A 6 6.82 0.43 1.91
CA VAL A 6 6.22 -0.84 2.36
C VAL A 6 6.11 -0.83 3.88
N PHE A 7 4.89 -0.84 4.40
CA PHE A 7 4.55 -1.05 5.81
C PHE A 7 3.83 -2.38 5.98
N VAL A 8 4.59 -3.47 5.94
CA VAL A 8 4.05 -4.84 6.06
C VAL A 8 4.91 -5.60 7.09
N PRO A 9 4.46 -5.71 8.35
CA PRO A 9 5.28 -6.32 9.41
C PRO A 9 5.48 -7.82 9.23
N ASN A 10 4.52 -8.51 8.63
CA ASN A 10 4.64 -9.94 8.37
C ASN A 10 5.69 -10.18 7.27
N LEU A 11 6.84 -10.76 7.64
CA LEU A 11 7.97 -10.94 6.73
C LEU A 11 7.64 -11.81 5.51
N PHE A 12 6.76 -12.81 5.64
CA PHE A 12 6.35 -13.64 4.50
C PHE A 12 5.56 -12.83 3.48
N LEU A 13 4.65 -11.97 3.94
CA LEU A 13 3.89 -11.09 3.08
C LEU A 13 4.76 -9.98 2.51
N TYR A 14 5.66 -9.42 3.32
CA TYR A 14 6.64 -8.44 2.88
C TYR A 14 7.46 -8.97 1.70
N SER A 15 8.00 -10.19 1.77
CA SER A 15 8.80 -10.76 0.69
C SER A 15 8.03 -10.85 -0.63
N VAL A 16 6.72 -11.16 -0.58
CA VAL A 16 5.85 -11.18 -1.77
C VAL A 16 5.66 -9.78 -2.34
N VAL A 17 5.39 -8.79 -1.49
CA VAL A 17 5.25 -7.38 -1.91
C VAL A 17 6.57 -6.86 -2.49
N GLU A 18 7.67 -7.15 -1.82
CA GLU A 18 9.02 -6.74 -2.23
C GLU A 18 9.36 -7.28 -3.61
N ALA A 19 9.13 -8.58 -3.84
CA ALA A 19 9.36 -9.21 -5.13
C ALA A 19 8.53 -8.57 -6.24
N ALA A 20 7.24 -8.29 -5.99
CA ALA A 20 6.35 -7.66 -6.97
C ALA A 20 6.77 -6.22 -7.33
N ILE A 21 7.25 -5.44 -6.35
CA ILE A 21 7.79 -4.09 -6.59
C ILE A 21 9.06 -4.17 -7.44
N ARG A 22 9.99 -5.06 -7.08
CA ARG A 22 11.27 -5.23 -7.78
C ARG A 22 11.09 -5.74 -9.21
N SER A 23 10.12 -6.64 -9.46
CA SER A 23 9.85 -7.16 -10.80
C SER A 23 9.40 -6.07 -11.79
N LEU A 24 8.90 -4.94 -11.28
CA LEU A 24 8.51 -3.77 -12.07
C LEU A 24 9.60 -2.69 -12.14
N GLY A 25 10.82 -2.99 -11.67
CA GLY A 25 11.96 -2.06 -11.71
C GLY A 25 11.89 -0.93 -10.67
N ALA A 26 10.96 -0.99 -9.72
CA ALA A 26 10.87 -0.05 -8.61
C ALA A 26 11.69 -0.51 -7.39
N LYS A 27 12.01 0.43 -6.50
CA LYS A 27 12.77 0.19 -5.27
C LYS A 27 11.82 0.11 -4.07
N PRO A 28 11.70 -1.04 -3.40
CA PRO A 28 10.97 -1.12 -2.15
C PRO A 28 11.76 -0.43 -1.02
N VAL A 29 11.08 0.41 -0.24
CA VAL A 29 11.62 1.10 0.92
C VAL A 29 10.77 0.74 2.12
N ARG A 30 11.38 0.18 3.17
CA ARG A 30 10.65 -0.08 4.42
C ARG A 30 10.24 1.24 5.05
N VAL A 31 8.97 1.32 5.40
CA VAL A 31 8.39 2.43 6.15
C VAL A 31 8.12 1.94 7.57
N GLU A 32 8.46 2.78 8.54
CA GLU A 32 8.24 2.53 9.97
C GLU A 32 7.28 3.56 10.55
N ARG A 33 6.83 3.32 11.78
CA ARG A 33 5.98 4.30 12.46
C ARG A 33 6.80 5.55 12.73
N GLY A 34 6.27 6.72 12.36
CA GLY A 34 6.97 8.00 12.52
C GLY A 34 7.93 8.35 11.38
N THR A 35 7.97 7.59 10.28
CA THR A 35 8.68 8.04 9.06
C THR A 35 8.09 9.36 8.58
N SER A 36 8.92 10.42 8.55
CA SER A 36 8.49 11.80 8.26
C SER A 36 8.24 12.07 6.78
N ARG A 37 8.96 11.38 5.89
CA ARG A 37 8.81 11.50 4.44
C ARG A 37 8.47 10.15 3.85
N LEU A 38 7.25 10.05 3.32
CA LEU A 38 6.78 8.85 2.63
C LEU A 38 7.06 8.93 1.13
N PRO A 39 7.33 7.78 0.48
CA PRO A 39 7.23 7.67 -0.97
C PRO A 39 5.81 7.97 -1.44
N ALA A 40 5.66 8.38 -2.71
CA ALA A 40 4.37 8.72 -3.31
C ALA A 40 3.40 7.51 -3.36
N VAL A 41 3.94 6.29 -3.43
CA VAL A 41 3.17 5.04 -3.37
C VAL A 41 3.52 4.28 -2.09
N LEU A 42 2.49 3.79 -1.38
CA LEU A 42 2.65 3.04 -0.14
C LEU A 42 1.83 1.74 -0.18
N VAL A 43 2.50 0.59 0.00
CA VAL A 43 1.84 -0.70 0.23
C VAL A 43 1.82 -0.99 1.73
N LEU A 44 0.64 -1.31 2.28
CA LEU A 44 0.52 -1.56 3.72
C LEU A 44 -0.46 -2.67 4.12
N ASP A 45 -0.23 -3.23 5.29
CA ASP A 45 -1.20 -4.04 6.03
C ASP A 45 -2.06 -3.13 6.93
N VAL A 46 -3.37 -3.07 6.68
CA VAL A 46 -4.29 -2.17 7.39
C VAL A 46 -4.46 -2.56 8.86
N GLU A 47 -4.16 -3.80 9.25
CA GLU A 47 -4.20 -4.21 10.66
C GLU A 47 -2.97 -3.72 11.44
N ALA A 48 -1.90 -3.35 10.73
CA ALA A 48 -0.65 -2.89 11.33
C ALA A 48 -0.61 -1.38 11.60
N VAL A 49 -1.56 -0.64 11.02
CA VAL A 49 -1.61 0.84 11.04
C VAL A 49 -3.01 1.30 11.47
N PRO A 50 -3.14 2.28 12.37
CA PRO A 50 -4.43 2.86 12.69
C PRO A 50 -5.11 3.47 11.46
N GLY A 51 -6.43 3.30 11.33
CA GLY A 51 -7.19 3.74 10.15
C GLY A 51 -7.09 5.25 9.91
N GLU A 52 -7.05 6.05 10.97
CA GLU A 52 -6.87 7.50 10.91
C GLU A 52 -5.52 7.90 10.29
N GLN A 53 -4.47 7.10 10.49
CA GLN A 53 -3.16 7.35 9.91
C GLN A 53 -3.15 7.02 8.42
N VAL A 54 -3.80 5.92 8.02
CA VAL A 54 -3.99 5.57 6.61
C VAL A 54 -4.78 6.65 5.88
N LEU A 55 -5.84 7.15 6.51
CA LEU A 55 -6.67 8.25 6.01
C LEU A 55 -5.86 9.54 5.83
N ALA A 56 -5.00 9.88 6.81
CA ALA A 56 -4.13 11.05 6.74
C ALA A 56 -3.14 10.96 5.57
N TRP A 57 -2.52 9.79 5.35
CA TRP A 57 -1.60 9.59 4.23
C TRP A 57 -2.30 9.70 2.87
N ALA A 58 -3.46 9.06 2.72
CA ALA A 58 -4.24 9.14 1.48
C ALA A 58 -4.65 10.59 1.15
N ARG A 59 -5.11 11.34 2.16
CA ARG A 59 -5.45 12.77 2.01
C ARG A 59 -4.25 13.67 1.72
N ALA A 60 -3.06 13.27 2.15
CA ALA A 60 -1.80 13.96 1.81
C ALA A 60 -1.32 13.68 0.38
N GLY A 61 -2.10 12.91 -0.41
CA GLY A 61 -1.78 12.58 -1.79
C GLY A 61 -0.91 11.32 -1.96
N VAL A 62 -0.66 10.57 -0.88
CA VAL A 62 0.04 9.28 -0.99
C VAL A 62 -0.92 8.25 -1.59
N GLN A 63 -0.51 7.60 -2.66
CA GLN A 63 -1.26 6.50 -3.26
C GLN A 63 -1.12 5.24 -2.39
N VAL A 64 -2.12 5.00 -1.54
CA VAL A 64 -2.14 3.86 -0.62
C VAL A 64 -2.76 2.63 -1.27
N LEU A 65 -2.01 1.53 -1.25
CA LEU A 65 -2.44 0.17 -1.60
C LEU A 65 -2.44 -0.69 -0.33
N ALA A 66 -3.61 -0.93 0.25
CA ALA A 66 -3.75 -1.61 1.53
C ALA A 66 -4.49 -2.95 1.42
N PHE A 67 -4.11 -3.88 2.30
CA PHE A 67 -4.83 -5.14 2.48
C PHE A 67 -5.19 -5.42 3.93
N GLY A 68 -6.21 -6.26 4.13
CA GLY A 68 -6.65 -6.69 5.47
C GLY A 68 -7.65 -7.86 5.45
N PRO A 69 -8.29 -8.16 6.60
CA PRO A 69 -9.29 -9.22 6.73
C PRO A 69 -10.64 -8.87 6.08
N HIS A 70 -11.29 -9.86 5.45
CA HIS A 70 -12.58 -9.69 4.75
C HIS A 70 -13.72 -9.13 5.63
N GLN A 71 -13.69 -9.43 6.93
CA GLN A 71 -14.77 -9.12 7.88
C GLN A 71 -14.94 -7.61 8.13
N LYS A 72 -13.91 -6.81 7.89
CA LYS A 72 -13.90 -5.35 8.12
C LYS A 72 -14.14 -4.54 6.85
N SER A 73 -14.60 -5.17 5.78
CA SER A 73 -14.73 -4.51 4.47
C SER A 73 -15.65 -3.28 4.48
N GLN A 74 -16.69 -3.23 5.33
CA GLN A 74 -17.54 -2.05 5.50
C GLN A 74 -16.85 -0.92 6.28
N GLU A 75 -15.99 -1.26 7.26
CA GLU A 75 -15.25 -0.30 8.08
C GLU A 75 -14.23 0.50 7.24
N TRP A 76 -13.83 -0.01 6.07
CA TRP A 76 -12.85 0.66 5.20
C TRP A 76 -13.45 1.61 4.17
N ASN A 77 -14.76 1.86 4.22
CA ASN A 77 -15.41 2.80 3.31
C ASN A 77 -14.80 4.20 3.40
N ALA A 78 -14.46 4.66 4.60
CA ALA A 78 -13.82 5.97 4.79
C ALA A 78 -12.42 6.03 4.15
N LEU A 79 -11.64 4.93 4.21
CA LEU A 79 -10.32 4.84 3.59
C LEU A 79 -10.42 4.90 2.07
N ARG A 80 -11.36 4.13 1.50
CA ARG A 80 -11.64 4.16 0.06
C ARG A 80 -12.13 5.51 -0.42
N ALA A 81 -13.00 6.16 0.35
CA ALA A 81 -13.47 7.51 0.06
C ALA A 81 -12.34 8.55 0.05
N ALA A 82 -11.24 8.30 0.76
CA ALA A 82 -10.04 9.14 0.73
C ALA A 82 -9.04 8.78 -0.38
N GLY A 83 -9.39 7.85 -1.27
CA GLY A 83 -8.55 7.45 -2.41
C GLY A 83 -7.63 6.26 -2.16
N ALA A 84 -7.63 5.67 -0.96
CA ALA A 84 -6.88 4.44 -0.70
C ALA A 84 -7.54 3.24 -1.40
N VAL A 85 -6.74 2.38 -2.03
CA VAL A 85 -7.20 1.07 -2.49
C VAL A 85 -7.12 0.12 -1.31
N VAL A 86 -8.25 -0.34 -0.78
CA VAL A 86 -8.29 -1.29 0.34
C VAL A 86 -9.04 -2.55 -0.08
N LEU A 87 -8.33 -3.67 -0.13
CA LEU A 87 -8.85 -4.96 -0.57
C LEU A 87 -8.66 -6.04 0.49
N PRO A 88 -9.50 -7.08 0.49
CA PRO A 88 -9.20 -8.25 1.29
C PRO A 88 -7.90 -8.93 0.86
N LYS A 89 -7.14 -9.48 1.81
CA LYS A 89 -5.81 -10.06 1.60
C LYS A 89 -5.69 -10.96 0.36
N SER A 90 -6.55 -11.97 0.22
CA SER A 90 -6.48 -12.91 -0.91
C SER A 90 -6.74 -12.27 -2.28
N ARG A 91 -7.56 -11.22 -2.32
CA ARG A 91 -7.83 -10.44 -3.53
C ARG A 91 -6.68 -9.48 -3.82
N PHE A 92 -6.18 -8.81 -2.79
CA PHE A 92 -5.06 -7.88 -2.89
C PHE A 92 -3.84 -8.52 -3.55
N PHE A 93 -3.37 -9.65 -3.04
CA PHE A 93 -2.16 -10.29 -3.57
C PHE A 93 -2.35 -10.85 -4.99
N ARG A 94 -3.58 -11.21 -5.37
CA ARG A 94 -3.91 -11.60 -6.74
C ARG A 94 -3.85 -10.40 -7.70
N GLU A 95 -4.30 -9.25 -7.25
CA GLU A 95 -4.37 -8.02 -8.07
C GLU A 95 -3.10 -7.16 -7.98
N LEU A 96 -2.22 -7.43 -7.00
CA LEU A 96 -1.04 -6.63 -6.67
C LEU A 96 -0.18 -6.26 -7.89
N PRO A 97 0.16 -7.18 -8.82
CA PRO A 97 0.94 -6.80 -10.00
C PRO A 97 0.26 -5.70 -10.82
N SER A 98 -1.03 -5.87 -11.13
CA SER A 98 -1.79 -4.90 -11.92
C SER A 98 -2.07 -3.60 -11.19
N LEU A 99 -2.19 -3.63 -9.85
CA LEU A 99 -2.30 -2.43 -9.03
C LEU A 99 -0.99 -1.64 -9.08
N LEU A 100 0.15 -2.30 -8.91
CA LEU A 100 1.47 -1.69 -8.96
C LEU A 100 1.77 -1.11 -10.34
N GLU A 101 1.48 -1.84 -11.42
CA GLU A 101 1.65 -1.35 -12.80
C GLU A 101 0.90 -0.03 -13.02
N LYS A 102 -0.36 0.04 -12.60
CA LYS A 102 -1.20 1.24 -12.77
C LYS A 102 -0.64 2.44 -11.99
N VAL A 103 -0.26 2.25 -10.73
CA VAL A 103 0.24 3.36 -9.92
C VAL A 103 1.63 3.80 -10.35
N LEU A 104 2.52 2.87 -10.72
CA LEU A 104 3.86 3.22 -11.19
C LEU A 104 3.84 3.89 -12.57
N ALA A 105 2.90 3.52 -13.44
CA ALA A 105 2.70 4.22 -14.71
C ALA A 105 2.19 5.65 -14.51
N ALA A 106 1.37 5.91 -13.50
CA ALA A 106 0.88 7.26 -13.17
C ALA A 106 1.98 8.16 -12.58
N GLU A 107 2.98 7.58 -11.92
CA GLU A 107 4.11 8.30 -11.30
C GLU A 107 5.31 8.47 -12.26
N SER A 108 5.24 7.88 -13.45
CA SER A 108 6.26 8.05 -14.50
C SER A 108 5.85 9.22 -15.41
N PRO A 109 6.64 10.31 -15.49
CA PRO A 109 6.31 11.48 -16.31
C PRO A 109 6.29 11.21 -17.81
#